data_AF-A0A1F9B4S3-F1
#
_entry.id   AF-A0A1F9B4S3-F1
#
_cell.length_a   1.000
_cell.length_b   1.000
_cell.length_c   1.000
_cell.angle_alpha   90.00
_cell.angle_beta   90.00
_cell.angle_gamma   90.00
#
_symmetry.space_group_name_H-M   'P 1'
#
loop_
_entity.id
_entity.type
_entity.pdbx_description
1 polymer ?
#
loop_
_entity_poly.entity_id
_entity_poly.type
_entity_poly.pdbx_seq_one_letter_code
_entity_poly.pdbx_strand_id
1 'polypeptide(L)'
;MAHGIKKTEPDKKILAITYENHFFHSGMPAFVNTIYNNSSYVLLIMTSEKEGEIKNIMEGYGFRNCFHIDSISGVERFRDSEHLTVLFCKGII
;
A
#
# COMPACT_ATOMS: atom_id res chain seq x y z
N MET A 1 9.46 5.45 -4.25
CA MET A 1 10.63 4.55 -4.23
C MET A 1 10.27 3.09 -4.50
N ALA A 2 9.28 2.51 -3.80
CA ALA A 2 8.94 1.07 -3.92
C ALA A 2 8.74 0.57 -5.37
N HIS A 3 7.96 1.30 -6.19
CA HIS A 3 7.80 0.99 -7.62
C HIS A 3 9.13 0.93 -8.37
N GLY A 4 10.02 1.90 -8.14
CA GLY A 4 11.34 1.95 -8.78
C GLY A 4 12.18 0.72 -8.45
N ILE A 5 12.21 0.32 -7.17
CA ILE A 5 12.91 -0.89 -6.72
C ILE A 5 12.31 -2.14 -7.35
N LYS A 6 10.97 -2.26 -7.38
CA LYS A 6 10.31 -3.42 -8.00
C LYS A 6 10.63 -3.54 -9.49
N LYS A 7 10.74 -2.41 -10.19
CA LYS A 7 11.10 -2.35 -11.60
C LYS A 7 12.55 -2.79 -11.85
N THR A 8 13.49 -2.43 -10.98
CA THR A 8 14.89 -2.83 -11.12
C THR A 8 15.18 -4.23 -10.59
N GLU A 9 14.37 -4.71 -9.65
CA GLU A 9 14.56 -5.98 -8.94
C GLU A 9 13.24 -6.76 -8.89
N PRO A 10 12.75 -7.32 -10.02
CA PRO A 10 11.41 -7.89 -10.15
C PRO A 10 11.17 -9.11 -9.24
N ASP A 11 12.20 -9.86 -8.89
CA ASP A 11 12.07 -11.06 -8.05
C ASP A 11 12.03 -10.75 -6.55
N LYS A 12 12.36 -9.51 -6.14
CA LYS A 12 12.32 -9.14 -4.73
C LYS A 12 10.89 -8.87 -4.27
N LYS A 13 10.58 -9.43 -3.10
CA LYS A 13 9.39 -9.10 -2.33
C LYS A 13 9.64 -7.79 -1.60
N ILE A 14 8.72 -6.84 -1.77
CA ILE A 14 8.84 -5.50 -1.23
C ILE A 14 7.65 -5.25 -0.31
N LEU A 15 7.96 -4.80 0.91
CA LEU A 15 7.01 -4.20 1.82
C LEU A 15 7.33 -2.71 1.90
N ALA A 16 6.46 -1.88 1.35
CA ALA A 16 6.53 -0.44 1.49
C ALA A 16 5.69 -0.02 2.69
N ILE A 17 6.23 0.82 3.58
CA ILE A 17 5.51 1.30 4.76
C ILE A 17 5.43 2.83 4.69
N THR A 18 4.27 3.38 4.97
CA THR A 18 4.03 4.83 5.03
C THR A 18 3.00 5.15 6.11
N TYR A 19 2.87 6.44 6.45
CA TYR A 19 1.81 6.97 7.29
C TYR A 19 0.76 7.68 6.43
N GLU A 20 -0.47 7.80 6.93
CA GLU A 20 -1.59 8.42 6.21
C GLU A 20 -1.26 9.83 5.67
N ASN A 21 -0.64 10.70 6.48
CA ASN A 21 -0.28 12.05 6.03
C ASN A 21 0.72 12.04 4.87
N HIS A 22 1.77 11.22 4.97
CA HIS A 22 2.75 11.05 3.90
C HIS A 22 2.12 10.42 2.65
N PHE A 23 1.14 9.54 2.84
CA PHE A 23 0.39 8.95 1.74
C PHE A 23 -0.36 10.03 0.95
N PHE A 24 -1.07 10.94 1.62
CA PHE A 24 -1.74 12.05 0.92
C PHE A 24 -0.79 13.00 0.19
N HIS A 25 0.36 13.32 0.79
CA HIS A 25 1.29 14.28 0.17
C HIS A 25 2.04 13.71 -1.04
N SER A 26 2.53 12.47 -0.96
CA SER A 26 3.42 11.92 -1.99
C SER A 26 3.15 10.45 -2.32
N GLY A 27 2.53 9.70 -1.41
CA GLY A 27 2.19 8.30 -1.64
C GLY A 27 1.09 8.11 -2.68
N MET A 28 0.10 9.00 -2.76
CA MET A 28 -1.03 8.89 -3.67
C MET A 28 -0.62 9.03 -5.15
N PRO A 29 0.14 10.07 -5.57
CA PRO A 29 0.69 10.10 -6.93
C PRO A 29 1.56 8.87 -7.26
N ALA A 30 2.37 8.40 -6.29
CA ALA A 30 3.21 7.22 -6.48
C ALA A 30 2.36 5.93 -6.60
N PHE A 31 1.27 5.82 -5.86
CA PHE A 31 0.31 4.72 -5.91
C PHE A 31 -0.41 4.67 -7.26
N VAL A 32 -0.89 5.80 -7.74
CA VAL A 32 -1.50 5.91 -9.08
C VAL A 32 -0.51 5.45 -10.15
N ASN A 33 0.74 5.92 -10.11
CA ASN A 33 1.78 5.45 -11.03
C ASN A 33 2.04 3.93 -10.92
N THR A 34 1.94 3.37 -9.71
CA THR A 34 2.10 1.93 -9.47
C THR A 34 0.99 1.13 -10.15
N ILE A 35 -0.26 1.58 -10.06
CA ILE A 35 -1.40 0.98 -10.76
C ILE A 35 -1.17 1.02 -12.27
N TYR A 36 -0.86 2.19 -12.83
CA TYR A 36 -0.67 2.36 -14.27
C TYR A 36 0.45 1.48 -14.84
N ASN A 37 1.51 1.22 -14.07
CA ASN A 37 2.64 0.40 -14.49
C ASN A 37 2.50 -1.08 -14.10
N ASN A 38 1.33 -1.51 -13.61
CA ASN A 38 1.07 -2.88 -13.15
C ASN A 38 2.16 -3.42 -12.20
N SER A 39 2.64 -2.56 -11.30
CA SER A 39 3.72 -2.89 -10.38
C SER A 39 3.16 -3.50 -9.10
N SER A 40 3.73 -4.64 -8.68
CA SER A 40 3.22 -5.43 -7.56
C SER A 40 4.15 -5.42 -6.34
N TYR A 41 3.61 -5.05 -5.19
CA TYR A 41 4.24 -5.15 -3.87
C TYR A 41 3.18 -5.00 -2.76
N VAL A 42 3.57 -5.16 -1.50
CA VAL A 42 2.68 -4.89 -0.36
C VAL A 42 2.92 -3.47 0.13
N LEU A 43 1.88 -2.64 0.22
CA LEU A 43 1.92 -1.29 0.77
C LEU A 43 1.18 -1.27 2.11
N LEU A 44 1.89 -1.11 3.22
CA LEU A 44 1.32 -0.86 4.52
C LEU A 44 1.18 0.64 4.78
N ILE A 45 -0.05 1.10 5.03
CA ILE A 45 -0.38 2.46 5.41
C ILE A 45 -0.78 2.43 6.89
N MET A 46 0.04 3.08 7.72
CA MET A 46 -0.28 3.32 9.12
C MET A 46 -1.28 4.48 9.19
N THR A 47 -2.48 4.21 9.70
CA THR A 47 -3.59 5.17 9.75
C THR A 47 -4.01 5.45 11.18
N SER A 48 -4.55 6.64 11.44
CA SER A 48 -5.27 6.95 12.68
C SER A 48 -6.78 7.06 12.41
N GLU A 49 -7.15 7.97 11.51
CA GLU A 49 -8.54 8.34 11.22
C GLU A 49 -8.87 8.28 9.73
N LYS A 50 -7.86 8.27 8.85
CA LYS A 50 -8.06 8.51 7.41
C LYS A 50 -8.19 7.26 6.55
N GLU A 51 -8.27 6.07 7.16
CA GLU A 51 -8.40 4.80 6.42
C GLU A 51 -9.58 4.83 5.43
N GLY A 52 -10.76 5.26 5.87
CA GLY A 52 -11.96 5.30 5.01
C GLY A 52 -11.82 6.26 3.83
N GLU A 53 -11.23 7.44 4.06
CA GLU A 53 -10.97 8.42 3.01
C GLU A 53 -9.98 7.86 1.97
N ILE A 54 -8.90 7.22 2.42
CA ILE A 54 -7.92 6.61 1.53
C ILE A 54 -8.55 5.47 0.71
N LYS A 55 -9.36 4.60 1.33
CA LYS A 55 -10.07 3.53 0.61
C LYS A 55 -10.99 4.08 -0.48
N ASN A 56 -11.80 5.09 -0.17
CA ASN A 56 -12.70 5.70 -1.14
C ASN A 56 -11.94 6.28 -2.34
N ILE A 57 -10.78 6.91 -2.11
CA ILE A 57 -9.91 7.42 -3.18
C ILE A 57 -9.38 6.25 -4.03
N MET A 58 -8.88 5.19 -3.41
CA MET A 58 -8.39 4.00 -4.12
C MET A 58 -9.47 3.34 -4.98
N GLU A 59 -10.69 3.23 -4.45
CA GLU A 59 -11.85 2.73 -5.19
C GLU A 59 -12.20 3.62 -6.39
N GLY A 60 -12.06 4.95 -6.25
CA GLY A 60 -12.20 5.90 -7.36
C GLY A 60 -11.21 5.68 -8.49
N TYR A 61 -10.03 5.11 -8.20
CA TYR A 61 -9.05 4.64 -9.19
C TYR A 61 -9.26 3.19 -9.63
N GLY A 62 -10.36 2.55 -9.23
CA GLY A 62 -10.68 1.16 -9.55
C GLY A 62 -9.88 0.12 -8.76
N PHE A 63 -9.12 0.52 -7.74
CA PHE A 63 -8.33 -0.39 -6.92
C PHE A 63 -9.11 -0.84 -5.69
N ARG A 64 -9.22 -2.16 -5.48
CA ARG A 64 -9.99 -2.76 -4.37
C ARG A 64 -9.22 -3.80 -3.56
N ASN A 65 -7.97 -4.12 -3.95
CA ASN A 65 -7.17 -5.13 -3.25
C ASN A 65 -6.52 -4.53 -1.99
N CYS A 66 -7.38 -4.11 -1.06
CA CYS A 66 -6.99 -3.46 0.18
C CYS A 66 -7.67 -4.08 1.40
N PHE A 67 -6.94 -4.18 2.51
CA PHE A 67 -7.40 -4.87 3.72
C PHE A 67 -7.02 -4.11 4.98
N HIS A 68 -7.86 -4.20 6.02
CA HIS A 68 -7.47 -3.81 7.37
C HIS A 68 -6.76 -4.97 8.07
N ILE A 69 -5.72 -4.69 8.83
CA ILE A 69 -5.04 -5.63 9.73
C ILE A 69 -4.97 -5.02 11.13
N ASP A 70 -5.29 -5.83 12.15
CA ASP A 70 -5.32 -5.36 13.55
C ASP A 70 -3.92 -5.14 14.15
N SER A 71 -2.89 -5.74 13.54
CA SER A 71 -1.51 -5.62 13.96
C SER A 71 -0.54 -5.91 12.81
N ILE A 72 0.72 -5.48 12.97
CA ILE A 72 1.78 -5.62 11.95
C ILE A 72 2.05 -7.10 11.61
N SER A 73 1.87 -8.04 12.54
CA SER A 73 2.02 -9.47 12.24
C SER A 73 1.03 -9.96 11.19
N GLY A 74 -0.10 -9.27 11.00
CA GLY A 74 -1.07 -9.56 9.94
C GLY A 74 -0.49 -9.44 8.52
N VAL A 75 0.63 -8.73 8.34
CA VAL A 75 1.33 -8.61 7.05
C VAL A 75 1.82 -9.97 6.53
N GLU A 76 2.15 -10.92 7.41
CA GLU A 76 2.67 -12.24 7.02
C GLU A 76 1.73 -12.99 6.07
N ARG A 77 0.42 -12.80 6.21
CA ARG A 77 -0.62 -13.38 5.35
C ARG A 77 -0.51 -12.96 3.88
N PHE A 78 0.20 -11.86 3.60
CA PHE A 78 0.33 -11.26 2.27
C PHE A 78 1.77 -11.34 1.73
N ARG A 79 2.67 -12.04 2.42
CA ARG A 79 4.08 -12.18 2.03
C ARG A 79 4.26 -12.65 0.58
N ASP A 80 3.40 -13.55 0.14
CA ASP A 80 3.47 -14.19 -1.17
C ASP A 80 2.45 -13.61 -2.16
N SER A 81 1.90 -12.42 -1.88
CA SER A 81 0.98 -11.75 -2.79
C SER A 81 1.67 -11.42 -4.11
N GLU A 82 1.11 -11.91 -5.21
CA GLU A 82 1.55 -11.60 -6.57
C GLU A 82 0.97 -10.29 -7.11
N HIS A 83 -0.05 -9.75 -6.44
CA HIS A 83 -0.70 -8.49 -6.80
C HIS A 83 -0.33 -7.36 -5.83
N LEU A 84 -0.38 -6.12 -6.34
CA LEU A 84 -0.33 -4.94 -5.49
C LEU A 84 -1.40 -5.04 -4.41
N THR A 85 -0.99 -5.03 -3.15
CA THR A 85 -1.87 -5.18 -2.00
C THR A 85 -1.67 -4.01 -1.06
N VAL A 86 -2.75 -3.34 -0.65
CA VAL A 86 -2.69 -2.27 0.34
C VAL A 86 -3.20 -2.79 1.67
N LEU A 87 -2.43 -2.60 2.74
CA LEU A 87 -2.80 -2.95 4.09
C LEU A 87 -2.94 -1.67 4.91
N PHE A 88 -4.00 -1.60 5.71
CA PHE A 88 -4.21 -0.54 6.69
C PHE A 88 -4.00 -1.12 8.08
N CYS A 89 -3.21 -0.44 8.90
CA CYS A 89 -3.01 -0.81 10.30
C CYS A 89 -3.12 0.45 11.14
N LYS A 90 -3.81 0.38 12.29
CA LYS A 90 -3.80 1.50 13.23
C LYS A 90 -2.36 1.76 13.69
N GLY A 91 -1.92 3.01 13.54
CA GLY A 91 -0.65 3.48 14.07
C GLY A 91 -0.70 3.62 15.60
N ILE A 92 0.44 3.44 16.26
CA ILE A 92 0.64 3.95 17.62
C ILE A 92 0.92 5.45 17.45
N ILE A 93 0.04 6.29 18.00
CA ILE A 93 0.17 7.76 18.02
C ILE A 93 1.13 8.16 19.14
#